data_AF-A0A0W0CZ96-F1
#
_entry.id   AF-A0A0W0CZ96-F1
#
_cell.length_a   1.000
_cell.length_b   1.000
_cell.length_c   1.000
_cell.angle_alpha   90.00
_cell.angle_beta   90.00
_cell.angle_gamma   90.00
#
_symmetry.space_group_name_H-M   'P 1'
#
loop_
_entity.id
_entity.type
_entity.pdbx_description
1 polymer ?
#
loop_
_entity_poly.entity_id
_entity_poly.type
_entity_poly.pdbx_seq_one_letter_code
_entity_poly.pdbx_strand_id
1 'polypeptide(L)'
;MQGYEKLVNSHEFAQLTTELAQYPKKLISWERLLVLINTHIGNVNKAIDAKLYKLLKTTYTDMLYYFPLLENYYIDYALLEYKLGHFKSVHTIFKEALAVHNNRSLLLWKNYLQICNKIVIDQRQLLKKYSEAEDYIGVHYLSGEFWEMYLEVLKERCNVKIRYYSTLRKVLEIPLHSFSKFYAIWLKHIDDDITDLSKLKLFVSEQDIREKLLVDINYKGRRGPYIQKAKEQLKKYTQDLYTIVQYQVIERYSLFESKLTVQYYTSCDELVSADQQNIWDKYLDYVINLNIAPLTQTTFQRALVCLAHYDFVWIKYAQYFLKVEEDIYSAKNVLLKSLQYALRKGRIIELLTVVLVKTNELYFLDKVFKVWEDSLPEGCEDIEDFHSFWNYIEFQVYLHRNKNQSRYEDSNSNAFLSDDILSKIMHRLEYQEKRQGHGIILSYLVDLQTKSNTQLIEDKVFKEIIRKDLTFLIGGGLFWYLYSKLIFFDSERSYLERRGYIIERVWSQIPKQYYERVSTKLLEFCETYLPEDVDIVYDMRKEQ
;
A
#
# COMPACT_ATOMS: atom_id res chain seq x y z
N MET A 1 -32.31 17.47 -34.53
CA MET A 1 -31.01 17.39 -33.84
C MET A 1 -30.78 15.97 -33.38
N GLN A 2 -29.70 15.36 -33.87
CA GLN A 2 -29.25 14.04 -33.42
C GLN A 2 -28.99 14.08 -31.90
N GLY A 3 -29.15 12.96 -31.20
CA GLY A 3 -29.00 12.91 -29.73
C GLY A 3 -27.66 13.48 -29.25
N TYR A 4 -26.61 13.25 -30.03
CA TYR A 4 -25.27 13.82 -29.82
C TYR A 4 -25.23 15.35 -29.85
N GLU A 5 -25.83 15.98 -30.87
CA GLU A 5 -25.83 17.43 -31.01
C GLU A 5 -26.59 18.13 -29.89
N LYS A 6 -27.67 17.50 -29.38
CA LYS A 6 -28.41 18.02 -28.23
C LYS A 6 -27.59 17.97 -26.95
N LEU A 7 -26.82 16.88 -26.73
CA LEU A 7 -25.97 16.74 -25.57
C LEU A 7 -24.85 17.78 -25.56
N VAL A 8 -24.11 17.89 -26.67
CA VAL A 8 -22.94 18.80 -26.76
C VAL A 8 -23.33 20.26 -26.62
N ASN A 9 -24.51 20.65 -27.10
CA ASN A 9 -25.03 22.01 -26.97
C ASN A 9 -25.70 22.29 -25.61
N SER A 10 -25.77 21.31 -24.71
CA SER A 10 -26.35 21.52 -23.38
C SER A 10 -25.39 22.27 -22.47
N HIS A 11 -25.92 23.25 -21.72
CA HIS A 11 -25.13 24.00 -20.73
C HIS A 11 -24.54 23.09 -19.66
N GLU A 12 -25.30 22.07 -19.24
CA GLU A 12 -24.89 21.09 -18.23
C GLU A 12 -23.66 20.29 -18.69
N PHE A 13 -23.62 19.85 -19.94
CA PHE A 13 -22.45 19.14 -20.49
C PHE A 13 -21.20 20.03 -20.51
N ALA A 14 -21.32 21.29 -20.93
CA ALA A 14 -20.20 22.25 -20.93
C ALA A 14 -19.68 22.50 -19.50
N GLN A 15 -20.59 22.65 -18.54
CA GLN A 15 -20.25 22.92 -17.15
C GLN A 15 -19.53 21.71 -16.50
N LEU A 16 -20.07 20.49 -16.67
CA LEU A 16 -19.45 19.26 -16.16
C LEU A 16 -18.10 18.97 -16.81
N THR A 17 -17.96 19.18 -18.12
CA THR A 17 -16.68 18.95 -18.82
C THR A 17 -15.61 19.94 -18.36
N THR A 18 -15.99 21.20 -18.12
CA THR A 18 -15.08 22.22 -17.56
C THR A 18 -14.66 21.87 -16.13
N GLU A 19 -15.60 21.43 -15.30
CA GLU A 19 -15.32 21.00 -13.93
C GLU A 19 -14.36 19.80 -13.91
N LEU A 20 -14.57 18.81 -14.78
CA LEU A 20 -13.69 17.64 -14.89
C LEU A 20 -12.30 17.98 -15.41
N ALA A 21 -12.18 18.96 -16.31
CA ALA A 21 -10.88 19.43 -16.78
C ALA A 21 -10.08 20.12 -15.66
N GLN A 22 -10.76 20.81 -14.74
CA GLN A 22 -10.13 21.46 -13.59
C GLN A 22 -9.87 20.48 -12.44
N TYR A 23 -10.80 19.57 -12.16
CA TYR A 23 -10.76 18.65 -11.02
C TYR A 23 -10.98 17.18 -11.47
N PRO A 24 -10.00 16.55 -12.13
CA PRO A 24 -10.17 15.18 -12.65
C PRO A 24 -10.42 14.12 -11.57
N LYS A 25 -10.01 14.38 -10.33
CA LYS A 25 -10.14 13.46 -9.19
C LYS A 25 -11.44 13.62 -8.39
N LYS A 26 -12.42 14.35 -8.92
CA LYS A 26 -13.75 14.49 -8.30
C LYS A 26 -14.72 13.46 -8.87
N LEU A 27 -14.96 12.36 -8.15
CA LEU A 27 -15.76 11.22 -8.64
C LEU A 27 -17.19 11.63 -9.03
N ILE A 28 -17.86 12.41 -8.19
CA ILE A 28 -19.27 12.83 -8.40
C ILE A 28 -19.49 13.49 -9.77
N SER A 29 -18.53 14.26 -10.25
CA SER A 29 -18.63 14.94 -11.56
C SER A 29 -18.58 13.93 -12.72
N TRP A 30 -17.81 12.84 -12.60
CA TRP A 30 -17.80 11.74 -13.57
C TRP A 30 -19.12 10.98 -13.58
N GLU A 31 -19.68 10.68 -12.40
CA GLU A 31 -20.95 9.96 -12.27
C GLU A 31 -22.10 10.76 -12.90
N ARG A 32 -22.14 12.08 -12.64
CA ARG A 32 -23.12 13.00 -13.25
C ARG A 32 -22.97 13.03 -14.77
N LEU A 33 -21.75 13.07 -15.29
CA LEU A 33 -21.50 13.04 -16.73
C LEU A 33 -21.99 11.73 -17.35
N LEU A 34 -21.71 10.58 -16.72
CA LEU A 34 -22.19 9.28 -17.21
C LEU A 34 -23.72 9.19 -17.21
N VAL A 35 -24.38 9.69 -16.16
CA VAL A 35 -25.84 9.76 -16.10
C VAL A 35 -26.39 10.63 -17.24
N LEU A 36 -25.80 11.81 -17.47
CA LEU A 36 -26.20 12.71 -18.54
C LEU A 36 -26.03 12.08 -19.94
N ILE A 37 -24.92 11.39 -20.19
CA ILE A 37 -24.71 10.70 -21.47
C ILE A 37 -25.76 9.58 -21.65
N ASN A 38 -26.00 8.80 -20.60
CA ASN A 38 -26.97 7.69 -20.65
C ASN A 38 -28.42 8.17 -20.85
N THR A 39 -28.82 9.29 -20.26
CA THR A 39 -30.17 9.86 -20.48
C THR A 39 -30.36 10.29 -21.94
N HIS A 40 -29.32 10.85 -22.57
CA HIS A 40 -29.35 11.23 -23.98
C HIS A 40 -29.30 10.04 -24.95
N ILE A 41 -28.71 8.92 -24.54
CA ILE A 41 -28.75 7.65 -25.29
C ILE A 41 -30.13 6.99 -25.18
N GLY A 42 -30.75 7.04 -24.00
CA GLY A 42 -32.00 6.33 -23.70
C GLY A 42 -31.78 4.82 -23.67
N ASN A 43 -32.44 4.07 -24.56
CA ASN A 43 -32.34 2.61 -24.60
C ASN A 43 -31.08 2.15 -25.32
N VAL A 44 -30.09 1.67 -24.56
CA VAL A 44 -28.88 1.06 -25.14
C VAL A 44 -29.23 -0.16 -25.98
N ASN A 45 -29.04 -0.06 -27.29
CA ASN A 45 -29.20 -1.13 -28.26
C ASN A 45 -28.09 -1.05 -29.33
N LYS A 46 -28.05 -2.01 -30.26
CA LYS A 46 -27.06 -2.05 -31.35
C LYS A 46 -27.17 -0.89 -32.36
N ALA A 47 -28.24 -0.08 -32.27
CA ALA A 47 -28.49 1.06 -33.14
C ALA A 47 -28.11 2.40 -32.47
N ILE A 48 -27.32 2.37 -31.39
CA ILE A 48 -26.76 3.58 -30.78
C ILE A 48 -25.99 4.41 -31.83
N ASP A 49 -26.13 5.74 -31.73
CA ASP A 49 -25.30 6.68 -32.48
C ASP A 49 -23.81 6.45 -32.18
N ALA A 50 -23.02 6.20 -33.22
CA ALA A 50 -21.59 5.91 -33.11
C ALA A 50 -20.81 7.01 -32.37
N LYS A 51 -21.23 8.28 -32.48
CA LYS A 51 -20.58 9.39 -31.75
C LYS A 51 -20.87 9.33 -30.25
N LEU A 52 -22.11 9.08 -29.86
CA LEU A 52 -22.50 8.90 -28.45
C LEU A 52 -21.87 7.64 -27.84
N TYR A 53 -21.81 6.54 -28.59
CA TYR A 53 -21.11 5.33 -28.15
C TYR A 53 -19.63 5.61 -27.87
N LYS A 54 -18.95 6.28 -28.81
CA LYS A 54 -17.54 6.63 -28.66
C LYS A 54 -17.33 7.52 -27.44
N LEU A 55 -18.18 8.53 -27.25
CA LEU A 55 -18.12 9.41 -26.07
C LEU A 55 -18.30 8.62 -24.78
N LEU A 56 -19.35 7.80 -24.67
CA LEU A 56 -19.61 6.97 -23.49
C LEU A 56 -18.43 6.05 -23.16
N LYS A 57 -17.88 5.40 -24.19
CA LYS A 57 -16.72 4.51 -24.05
C LYS A 57 -15.49 5.25 -23.53
N THR A 58 -15.20 6.44 -24.09
CA THR A 58 -14.11 7.29 -23.63
C THR A 58 -14.33 7.73 -22.19
N THR A 59 -15.55 8.16 -21.82
CA THR A 59 -15.87 8.55 -20.44
C THR A 59 -15.66 7.42 -19.44
N TYR A 60 -16.10 6.18 -19.74
CA TYR A 60 -15.80 5.02 -18.88
C TYR A 60 -14.30 4.76 -18.77
N THR A 61 -13.57 4.81 -19.89
CA THR A 61 -12.14 4.51 -19.92
C THR A 61 -11.34 5.55 -19.10
N ASP A 62 -11.67 6.83 -19.27
CA ASP A 62 -11.00 7.93 -18.57
C ASP A 62 -11.33 7.93 -17.08
N MET A 63 -12.61 7.70 -16.72
CA MET A 63 -13.01 7.58 -15.31
C MET A 63 -12.28 6.42 -14.62
N LEU A 64 -12.18 5.25 -15.27
CA LEU A 64 -11.48 4.09 -14.72
C LEU A 64 -9.96 4.26 -14.71
N TYR A 65 -9.41 5.13 -15.55
CA TYR A 65 -8.01 5.55 -15.46
C TYR A 65 -7.74 6.38 -14.21
N TYR A 66 -8.62 7.33 -13.87
CA TYR A 66 -8.49 8.15 -12.65
C TYR A 66 -8.89 7.40 -11.37
N PHE A 67 -9.85 6.47 -11.46
CA PHE A 67 -10.35 5.67 -10.34
C PHE A 67 -10.30 4.17 -10.63
N PRO A 68 -9.11 3.55 -10.65
CA PRO A 68 -8.97 2.16 -11.08
C PRO A 68 -9.57 1.12 -10.14
N LEU A 69 -9.93 1.48 -8.91
CA LEU A 69 -10.46 0.55 -7.90
C LEU A 69 -12.00 0.45 -7.89
N LEU A 70 -12.67 1.13 -8.83
CA LEU A 70 -14.13 1.11 -8.96
C LEU A 70 -14.66 -0.17 -9.61
N GLU A 71 -14.71 -1.25 -8.84
CA GLU A 71 -15.13 -2.60 -9.30
C GLU A 71 -16.48 -2.59 -10.03
N ASN A 72 -17.49 -1.91 -9.48
CA ASN A 72 -18.84 -1.85 -10.06
C ASN A 72 -18.85 -1.20 -11.44
N TYR A 73 -18.04 -0.16 -11.66
CA TYR A 73 -18.01 0.54 -12.95
C TYR A 73 -17.32 -0.28 -14.04
N TYR A 74 -16.34 -1.14 -13.70
CA TYR A 74 -15.85 -2.15 -14.65
C TYR A 74 -16.93 -3.16 -15.03
N ILE A 75 -17.75 -3.60 -14.06
CA ILE A 75 -18.84 -4.54 -14.31
C ILE A 75 -19.89 -3.89 -15.21
N ASP A 76 -20.32 -2.68 -14.89
CA ASP A 76 -21.30 -1.94 -15.69
C ASP A 76 -20.82 -1.70 -17.12
N TYR A 77 -19.56 -1.31 -17.28
CA TYR A 77 -18.96 -1.12 -18.60
C TYR A 77 -18.87 -2.44 -19.39
N ALA A 78 -18.49 -3.54 -18.74
CA ALA A 78 -18.46 -4.84 -19.37
C ALA A 78 -19.87 -5.35 -19.72
N LEU A 79 -20.89 -5.09 -18.88
CA LEU A 79 -22.29 -5.42 -19.14
C LEU A 79 -22.86 -4.60 -20.31
N LEU A 80 -22.46 -3.33 -20.43
CA LEU A 80 -22.79 -2.47 -21.57
C LEU A 80 -22.26 -3.09 -22.88
N GLU A 81 -20.97 -3.44 -22.92
CA GLU A 81 -20.36 -4.08 -24.10
C GLU A 81 -20.97 -5.46 -24.39
N TYR A 82 -21.33 -6.22 -23.35
CA TYR A 82 -22.05 -7.48 -23.49
C TYR A 82 -23.42 -7.28 -24.15
N LYS A 83 -24.19 -6.26 -23.73
CA LYS A 83 -25.50 -5.92 -24.30
C LYS A 83 -25.39 -5.50 -25.77
N LEU A 84 -24.31 -4.82 -26.15
CA LEU A 84 -24.00 -4.46 -27.54
C LEU A 84 -23.52 -5.67 -28.38
N GLY A 85 -23.16 -6.78 -27.74
CA GLY A 85 -22.70 -8.01 -28.39
C GLY A 85 -21.18 -8.04 -28.65
N HIS A 86 -20.41 -7.17 -28.01
CA HIS A 86 -18.96 -7.07 -28.17
C HIS A 86 -18.21 -8.00 -27.18
N PHE A 87 -18.37 -9.32 -27.32
CA PHE A 87 -17.84 -10.29 -26.35
C PHE A 87 -16.31 -10.23 -26.16
N LYS A 88 -15.54 -9.85 -27.18
CA LYS A 88 -14.09 -9.66 -27.05
C LYS A 88 -13.75 -8.51 -26.10
N SER A 89 -14.46 -7.38 -26.22
CA SER A 89 -14.31 -6.22 -25.33
C SER A 89 -14.65 -6.58 -23.88
N VAL A 90 -15.68 -7.40 -23.67
CA VAL A 90 -16.05 -7.88 -22.32
C VAL A 90 -14.86 -8.60 -21.66
N HIS A 91 -14.20 -9.51 -22.38
CA HIS A 91 -13.03 -10.20 -21.85
C HIS A 91 -11.84 -9.27 -21.58
N THR A 92 -11.61 -8.25 -22.40
CA THR A 92 -10.50 -7.31 -22.17
C THR A 92 -10.77 -6.45 -20.94
N ILE A 93 -11.98 -5.90 -20.80
CA ILE A 93 -12.37 -5.06 -19.66
C ILE A 93 -12.22 -5.83 -18.34
N PHE A 94 -12.75 -7.06 -18.26
CA PHE A 94 -12.60 -7.86 -17.04
C PHE A 94 -11.14 -8.23 -16.74
N LYS A 95 -10.33 -8.53 -17.75
CA LYS A 95 -8.90 -8.82 -17.54
C LYS A 95 -8.13 -7.61 -17.03
N GLU A 96 -8.40 -6.44 -17.59
CA GLU A 96 -7.82 -5.16 -17.13
C GLU A 96 -8.24 -4.88 -15.68
N ALA A 97 -9.54 -4.99 -15.38
CA ALA A 97 -10.08 -4.82 -14.04
C ALA A 97 -9.43 -5.76 -13.02
N LEU A 98 -9.32 -7.04 -13.36
CA LEU A 98 -8.70 -8.05 -12.51
C LEU A 98 -7.21 -7.76 -12.30
N ALA A 99 -6.47 -7.38 -13.34
CA ALA A 99 -5.06 -7.01 -13.23
C ALA A 99 -4.83 -5.83 -12.27
N VAL A 100 -5.70 -4.81 -12.32
CA VAL A 100 -5.65 -3.68 -11.37
C VAL A 100 -5.83 -4.15 -9.93
N HIS A 101 -6.64 -5.17 -9.68
CA HIS A 101 -6.87 -5.73 -8.34
C HIS A 101 -5.94 -6.91 -8.02
N ASN A 102 -4.83 -7.07 -8.75
CA ASN A 102 -3.89 -8.20 -8.61
C ASN A 102 -4.61 -9.57 -8.64
N ASN A 103 -5.66 -9.69 -9.46
CA ASN A 103 -6.56 -10.85 -9.58
C ASN A 103 -7.27 -11.27 -8.29
N ARG A 104 -7.30 -10.46 -7.24
CA ARG A 104 -7.85 -10.85 -5.92
C ARG A 104 -9.21 -10.21 -5.58
N SER A 105 -9.87 -9.61 -6.56
CA SER A 105 -11.24 -9.10 -6.41
C SER A 105 -12.27 -10.23 -6.55
N LEU A 106 -12.99 -10.53 -5.48
CA LEU A 106 -14.07 -11.51 -5.50
C LEU A 106 -15.22 -11.08 -6.42
N LEU A 107 -15.59 -9.80 -6.36
CA LEU A 107 -16.74 -9.25 -7.08
C LEU A 107 -16.53 -9.31 -8.60
N LEU A 108 -15.35 -8.92 -9.07
CA LEU A 108 -14.99 -8.98 -10.49
C LEU A 108 -14.96 -10.41 -11.01
N TRP A 109 -14.33 -11.34 -10.28
CA TRP A 109 -14.29 -12.76 -10.67
C TRP A 109 -15.69 -13.38 -10.74
N LYS A 110 -16.55 -13.14 -9.74
CA LYS A 110 -17.93 -13.65 -9.72
C LYS A 110 -18.69 -13.22 -10.98
N ASN A 111 -18.73 -11.93 -11.26
CA ASN A 111 -19.44 -11.39 -12.42
C ASN A 111 -18.84 -11.88 -13.75
N TYR A 112 -17.50 -11.93 -13.82
CA TYR A 112 -16.82 -12.42 -15.01
C TYR A 112 -17.13 -13.89 -15.29
N LEU A 113 -17.09 -14.76 -14.27
CA LEU A 113 -17.40 -16.17 -14.42
C LEU A 113 -18.87 -16.42 -14.76
N GLN A 114 -19.79 -15.64 -14.19
CA GLN A 114 -21.22 -15.70 -14.55
C GLN A 114 -21.46 -15.38 -16.03
N ILE A 115 -20.75 -14.39 -16.59
CA ILE A 115 -20.81 -14.09 -18.03
C ILE A 115 -20.11 -15.21 -18.83
N CYS A 116 -18.95 -15.68 -18.37
CA CYS A 116 -18.22 -16.79 -19.01
C CYS A 116 -19.07 -18.06 -19.13
N ASN A 117 -19.91 -18.37 -18.13
CA ASN A 117 -20.82 -19.52 -18.19
C ASN A 117 -21.80 -19.45 -19.38
N LYS A 118 -22.15 -18.23 -19.82
CA LYS A 118 -23.06 -17.97 -20.95
C LYS A 118 -22.34 -17.93 -22.29
N ILE A 119 -21.14 -17.32 -22.35
CA ILE A 119 -20.43 -17.08 -23.62
C ILE A 119 -19.39 -18.15 -23.97
N VAL A 120 -18.79 -18.81 -22.97
CA VAL A 120 -17.73 -19.81 -23.19
C VAL A 120 -18.35 -21.18 -23.38
N ILE A 121 -18.27 -21.68 -24.61
CA ILE A 121 -18.80 -22.99 -25.01
C ILE A 121 -17.80 -24.10 -24.64
N ASP A 122 -16.49 -23.87 -24.79
CA ASP A 122 -15.47 -24.87 -24.48
C ASP A 122 -15.33 -25.07 -22.96
N GLN A 123 -15.72 -26.27 -22.52
CA GLN A 123 -15.64 -26.70 -21.13
C GLN A 123 -14.23 -26.62 -20.55
N ARG A 124 -13.19 -26.99 -21.30
CA ARG A 124 -11.81 -27.01 -20.77
C ARG A 124 -11.34 -25.60 -20.48
N GLN A 125 -11.64 -24.65 -21.36
CA GLN A 125 -11.35 -23.24 -21.15
C GLN A 125 -12.11 -22.66 -19.97
N LEU A 126 -13.41 -23.00 -19.83
CA LEU A 126 -14.21 -22.54 -18.70
C LEU A 126 -13.65 -23.04 -17.38
N LEU A 127 -13.36 -24.35 -17.27
CA LEU A 127 -12.78 -24.93 -16.05
C LEU A 127 -11.40 -24.34 -15.72
N LYS A 128 -10.59 -24.02 -16.74
CA LYS A 128 -9.31 -23.33 -16.52
C LYS A 128 -9.49 -21.95 -15.88
N LYS A 129 -10.53 -21.20 -16.28
CA LYS A 129 -10.84 -19.90 -15.67
C LYS A 129 -11.29 -20.03 -14.21
N TYR A 130 -12.06 -21.06 -13.89
CA TYR A 130 -12.44 -21.35 -12.50
C TYR A 130 -11.23 -21.74 -11.65
N SER A 131 -10.33 -22.56 -12.19
CA SER A 131 -9.06 -22.91 -11.51
C SER A 131 -8.18 -21.68 -11.30
N GLU A 132 -8.09 -20.79 -12.29
CA GLU A 132 -7.34 -19.53 -12.16
C GLU A 132 -7.96 -18.63 -11.08
N ALA A 133 -9.29 -18.49 -11.05
CA ALA A 133 -9.97 -17.74 -10.02
C ALA A 133 -9.76 -18.36 -8.63
N GLU A 134 -9.81 -19.69 -8.52
CA GLU A 134 -9.59 -20.43 -7.27
C GLU A 134 -8.24 -20.10 -6.63
N ASP A 135 -7.18 -20.00 -7.43
CA ASP A 135 -5.82 -19.70 -6.94
C ASP A 135 -5.73 -18.31 -6.27
N TYR A 136 -6.59 -17.37 -6.67
CA TYR A 136 -6.56 -16.00 -6.13
C TYR A 136 -7.64 -15.71 -5.09
N ILE A 137 -8.88 -16.15 -5.30
CA ILE A 137 -10.03 -15.79 -4.45
C ILE A 137 -10.61 -16.97 -3.67
N GLY A 138 -10.10 -18.20 -3.86
CA GLY A 138 -10.67 -19.41 -3.26
C GLY A 138 -10.71 -19.36 -1.72
N VAL A 139 -9.71 -18.74 -1.09
CA VAL A 139 -9.61 -18.62 0.38
C VAL A 139 -10.26 -17.36 0.97
N HIS A 140 -10.88 -16.52 0.13
CA HIS A 140 -11.55 -15.31 0.59
C HIS A 140 -12.72 -15.65 1.52
N TYR A 141 -12.90 -14.92 2.63
CA TYR A 141 -13.93 -15.20 3.64
C TYR A 141 -15.36 -15.30 3.06
N LEU A 142 -15.68 -14.43 2.11
CA LEU A 142 -16.98 -14.37 1.41
C LEU A 142 -17.04 -15.18 0.10
N SER A 143 -16.07 -16.06 -0.22
CA SER A 143 -16.04 -16.78 -1.52
C SER A 143 -17.08 -17.90 -1.67
N GLY A 144 -18.06 -18.03 -0.76
CA GLY A 144 -19.08 -19.08 -0.82
C GLY A 144 -19.82 -19.13 -2.16
N GLU A 145 -20.27 -17.99 -2.68
CA GLU A 145 -20.97 -17.95 -3.98
C GLU A 145 -20.08 -18.40 -5.16
N PHE A 146 -18.77 -18.09 -5.10
CA PHE A 146 -17.82 -18.57 -6.10
C PHE A 146 -17.74 -20.11 -6.09
N TRP A 147 -17.64 -20.71 -4.92
CA TRP A 147 -17.57 -22.16 -4.78
C TRP A 147 -18.87 -22.84 -5.20
N GLU A 148 -20.03 -22.24 -4.93
CA GLU A 148 -21.32 -22.74 -5.42
C GLU A 148 -21.36 -22.79 -6.95
N MET A 149 -21.02 -21.68 -7.59
CA MET A 149 -20.95 -21.61 -9.06
C MET A 149 -19.96 -22.62 -9.62
N TYR A 150 -18.80 -22.81 -8.98
CA TYR A 150 -17.79 -23.75 -9.46
C TYR A 150 -18.26 -25.21 -9.33
N LEU A 151 -18.84 -25.57 -8.19
CA LEU A 151 -19.41 -26.89 -7.95
C LEU A 151 -20.57 -27.21 -8.89
N GLU A 152 -21.42 -26.23 -9.21
CA GLU A 152 -22.50 -26.35 -10.21
C GLU A 152 -21.93 -26.66 -11.59
N VAL A 153 -20.94 -25.90 -12.06
CA VAL A 153 -20.27 -26.15 -13.35
C VAL A 153 -19.59 -27.52 -13.38
N LEU A 154 -18.96 -27.95 -12.29
CA LEU A 154 -18.37 -29.28 -12.19
C LEU A 154 -19.45 -30.37 -12.28
N LYS A 155 -20.61 -30.17 -11.65
CA LYS A 155 -21.72 -31.13 -11.67
C LYS A 155 -22.38 -31.25 -13.04
N GLU A 156 -22.59 -30.12 -13.73
CA GLU A 156 -23.30 -30.09 -15.00
C GLU A 156 -22.41 -30.47 -16.19
N ARG A 157 -21.17 -29.96 -16.20
CA ARG A 157 -20.30 -30.04 -17.38
C ARG A 157 -19.21 -31.10 -17.21
N CYS A 158 -18.75 -31.42 -16.00
CA CYS A 158 -17.64 -32.36 -15.82
C CYS A 158 -18.07 -33.83 -15.76
N ASN A 159 -17.58 -34.63 -16.71
CA ASN A 159 -17.83 -36.08 -16.73
C ASN A 159 -17.11 -36.82 -15.59
N VAL A 160 -16.04 -36.24 -15.02
CA VAL A 160 -15.24 -36.88 -13.99
C VAL A 160 -15.78 -36.53 -12.60
N LYS A 161 -16.73 -37.34 -12.11
CA LYS A 161 -17.37 -37.14 -10.80
C LYS A 161 -16.40 -36.98 -9.62
N ILE A 162 -15.22 -37.62 -9.69
CA ILE A 162 -14.22 -37.53 -8.62
C ILE A 162 -13.73 -36.08 -8.39
N ARG A 163 -13.71 -35.25 -9.45
CA ARG A 163 -13.31 -33.84 -9.33
C ARG A 163 -14.29 -33.05 -8.47
N TYR A 164 -15.58 -33.30 -8.63
CA TYR A 164 -16.61 -32.67 -7.81
C TYR A 164 -16.40 -32.94 -6.32
N TYR A 165 -16.27 -34.22 -5.92
CA TYR A 165 -16.07 -34.58 -4.51
C TYR A 165 -14.72 -34.11 -3.97
N SER A 166 -13.66 -34.14 -4.79
CA SER A 166 -12.35 -33.63 -4.40
C SER A 166 -12.40 -32.12 -4.14
N THR A 167 -13.06 -31.35 -5.01
CA THR A 167 -13.25 -29.90 -4.83
C THR A 167 -14.15 -29.62 -3.62
N LEU A 168 -15.28 -30.33 -3.48
CA LEU A 168 -16.17 -30.17 -2.32
C LEU A 168 -15.42 -30.46 -1.02
N ARG A 169 -14.62 -31.52 -0.95
CA ARG A 169 -13.79 -31.84 0.21
C ARG A 169 -12.81 -30.71 0.55
N LYS A 170 -12.13 -30.15 -0.46
CA LYS A 170 -11.27 -28.98 -0.29
C LYS A 170 -12.05 -27.79 0.31
N VAL A 171 -13.27 -27.53 -0.17
CA VAL A 171 -14.12 -26.43 0.33
C VAL A 171 -14.48 -26.59 1.80
N LEU A 172 -14.68 -27.82 2.29
CA LEU A 172 -15.02 -28.07 3.70
C LEU A 172 -13.93 -27.63 4.66
N GLU A 173 -12.66 -27.60 4.22
CA GLU A 173 -11.51 -27.18 5.03
C GLU A 173 -11.33 -25.65 5.05
N ILE A 174 -12.05 -24.91 4.19
CA ILE A 174 -11.92 -23.46 4.09
C ILE A 174 -12.89 -22.79 5.07
N PRO A 175 -12.41 -21.90 5.96
CA PRO A 175 -13.26 -21.13 6.89
C PRO A 175 -14.00 -19.99 6.18
N LEU A 176 -15.04 -20.36 5.44
CA LEU A 176 -15.96 -19.47 4.73
C LEU A 176 -17.06 -18.95 5.66
N HIS A 177 -17.61 -17.77 5.37
CA HIS A 177 -18.80 -17.27 6.06
C HIS A 177 -19.99 -18.25 5.96
N SER A 178 -20.25 -18.80 4.78
CA SER A 178 -21.36 -19.72 4.50
C SER A 178 -20.95 -21.20 4.50
N PHE A 179 -19.93 -21.58 5.29
CA PHE A 179 -19.38 -22.94 5.31
C PHE A 179 -20.44 -24.04 5.56
N SER A 180 -21.42 -23.79 6.43
CA SER A 180 -22.44 -24.77 6.83
C SER A 180 -23.24 -25.36 5.66
N LYS A 181 -23.45 -24.58 4.59
CA LYS A 181 -24.13 -25.03 3.39
C LYS A 181 -23.38 -26.16 2.69
N PHE A 182 -22.05 -26.07 2.58
CA PHE A 182 -21.23 -27.10 1.94
C PHE A 182 -21.17 -28.38 2.77
N TYR A 183 -21.20 -28.27 4.09
CA TYR A 183 -21.32 -29.42 4.98
C TYR A 183 -22.67 -30.13 4.82
N ALA A 184 -23.77 -29.39 4.70
CA ALA A 184 -25.09 -29.99 4.44
C ALA A 184 -25.12 -30.73 3.09
N ILE A 185 -24.51 -30.15 2.04
CA ILE A 185 -24.35 -30.79 0.73
C ILE A 185 -23.52 -32.08 0.85
N TRP A 186 -22.38 -32.03 1.56
CA TRP A 186 -21.51 -33.19 1.77
C TRP A 186 -22.19 -34.32 2.54
N LEU A 187 -22.88 -34.01 3.64
CA LEU A 187 -23.62 -34.98 4.44
C LEU A 187 -24.74 -35.65 3.63
N LYS A 188 -25.47 -34.87 2.82
CA LYS A 188 -26.46 -35.41 1.89
C LYS A 188 -25.82 -36.38 0.89
N HIS A 189 -24.66 -36.04 0.34
CA HIS A 189 -23.94 -36.93 -0.57
C HIS A 189 -23.43 -38.21 0.10
N ILE A 190 -23.02 -38.16 1.38
CA ILE A 190 -22.70 -39.37 2.15
C ILE A 190 -23.92 -40.29 2.25
N ASP A 191 -25.10 -39.72 2.48
CA ASP A 191 -26.33 -40.50 2.62
C ASP A 191 -26.85 -41.07 1.29
N ASP A 192 -26.93 -40.23 0.26
CA ASP A 192 -27.59 -40.55 -1.01
C ASP A 192 -26.67 -41.31 -1.99
N ASP A 193 -25.40 -40.91 -2.13
CA ASP A 193 -24.57 -41.43 -3.23
C ASP A 193 -23.84 -42.73 -2.88
N ILE A 194 -23.50 -42.94 -1.61
CA ILE A 194 -22.80 -44.15 -1.14
C ILE A 194 -23.81 -45.30 -1.05
N THR A 195 -24.12 -45.90 -2.20
CA THR A 195 -24.94 -47.12 -2.31
C THR A 195 -24.12 -48.39 -2.16
N ASP A 196 -22.83 -48.32 -2.53
CA ASP A 196 -21.92 -49.47 -2.60
C ASP A 196 -20.52 -49.11 -2.07
N LEU A 197 -19.78 -50.12 -1.62
CA LEU A 197 -18.42 -49.95 -1.10
C LEU A 197 -17.44 -49.37 -2.13
N SER A 198 -17.65 -49.62 -3.43
CA SER A 198 -16.81 -49.05 -4.49
C SER A 198 -16.93 -47.53 -4.59
N LYS A 199 -18.08 -46.95 -4.23
CA LYS A 199 -18.33 -45.51 -4.28
C LYS A 199 -17.65 -44.75 -3.14
N LEU A 200 -17.19 -45.44 -2.08
CA LEU A 200 -16.36 -44.82 -1.04
C LEU A 200 -15.08 -44.21 -1.60
N LYS A 201 -14.55 -44.75 -2.71
CA LYS A 201 -13.38 -44.22 -3.43
C LYS A 201 -13.57 -42.81 -3.97
N LEU A 202 -14.83 -42.34 -4.08
CA LEU A 202 -15.12 -40.96 -4.52
C LEU A 202 -14.85 -39.94 -3.41
N PHE A 203 -14.93 -40.34 -2.15
CA PHE A 203 -14.82 -39.47 -0.98
C PHE A 203 -13.43 -39.55 -0.34
N VAL A 204 -12.85 -40.75 -0.31
CA VAL A 204 -11.67 -41.08 0.47
C VAL A 204 -10.75 -42.03 -0.33
N SER A 205 -9.44 -41.94 -0.09
CA SER A 205 -8.44 -42.80 -0.72
C SER A 205 -8.61 -44.27 -0.31
N GLU A 206 -8.18 -45.23 -1.15
CA GLU A 206 -8.27 -46.65 -0.79
C GLU A 206 -7.48 -47.02 0.48
N GLN A 207 -6.38 -46.30 0.74
CA GLN A 207 -5.57 -46.47 1.93
C GLN A 207 -6.33 -46.05 3.19
N ASP A 208 -6.89 -44.84 3.19
CA ASP A 208 -7.67 -44.32 4.32
C ASP A 208 -8.94 -45.15 4.57
N ILE A 209 -9.54 -45.73 3.53
CA ILE A 209 -10.69 -46.64 3.68
C ILE A 209 -10.29 -47.90 4.48
N ARG A 210 -9.09 -48.44 4.24
CA ARG A 210 -8.58 -49.62 4.96
C ARG A 210 -8.09 -49.29 6.36
N GLU A 211 -7.34 -48.21 6.52
CA GLU A 211 -6.65 -47.86 7.77
C GLU A 211 -7.56 -47.11 8.75
N LYS A 212 -8.34 -46.13 8.27
CA LYS A 212 -9.16 -45.26 9.13
C LYS A 212 -10.60 -45.75 9.23
N LEU A 213 -11.21 -46.13 8.10
CA LEU A 213 -12.58 -46.65 8.11
C LEU A 213 -12.64 -48.15 8.47
N LEU A 214 -11.53 -48.87 8.39
CA LEU A 214 -11.45 -50.31 8.69
C LEU A 214 -12.46 -51.12 7.85
N VAL A 215 -12.65 -50.74 6.59
CA VAL A 215 -13.56 -51.39 5.64
C VAL A 215 -12.79 -51.94 4.44
N ASP A 216 -13.02 -53.20 4.09
CA ASP A 216 -12.50 -53.79 2.86
C ASP A 216 -13.48 -53.58 1.70
N ILE A 217 -13.05 -52.83 0.69
CA ILE A 217 -13.82 -52.53 -0.52
C ILE A 217 -14.13 -53.83 -1.31
N ASN A 218 -13.23 -54.81 -1.26
CA ASN A 218 -13.36 -56.07 -1.99
C ASN A 218 -14.14 -57.14 -1.23
N TYR A 219 -14.74 -56.78 -0.08
CA TYR A 219 -15.53 -57.71 0.73
C TYR A 219 -16.68 -58.32 -0.08
N LYS A 220 -16.72 -59.66 -0.16
CA LYS A 220 -17.69 -60.42 -0.96
C LYS A 220 -18.94 -60.88 -0.19
N GLY A 221 -19.05 -60.57 1.10
CA GLY A 221 -20.19 -60.95 1.97
C GLY A 221 -21.29 -59.89 2.05
N ARG A 222 -22.10 -59.91 3.12
CA ARG A 222 -23.18 -58.94 3.36
C ARG A 222 -22.61 -57.52 3.58
N ARG A 223 -22.73 -56.66 2.57
CA ARG A 223 -22.11 -55.31 2.55
C ARG A 223 -22.88 -54.23 3.31
N GLY A 224 -24.17 -54.40 3.54
CA GLY A 224 -25.04 -53.36 4.15
C GLY A 224 -24.52 -52.80 5.48
N PRO A 225 -24.21 -53.64 6.49
CA PRO A 225 -23.68 -53.18 7.78
C PRO A 225 -22.33 -52.45 7.66
N TYR A 226 -21.46 -52.89 6.75
CA TYR A 226 -20.17 -52.24 6.50
C TYR A 226 -20.33 -50.85 5.87
N ILE A 227 -21.30 -50.70 4.96
CA ILE A 227 -21.63 -49.41 4.35
C ILE A 227 -22.18 -48.45 5.41
N GLN A 228 -23.08 -48.90 6.28
CA GLN A 228 -23.63 -48.09 7.37
C GLN A 228 -22.52 -47.64 8.33
N LYS A 229 -21.66 -48.57 8.76
CA LYS A 229 -20.51 -48.24 9.61
C LYS A 229 -19.56 -47.23 8.95
N ALA A 230 -19.28 -47.39 7.65
CA ALA A 230 -18.45 -46.45 6.90
C ALA A 230 -19.10 -45.05 6.83
N LYS A 231 -20.42 -44.97 6.58
CA LYS A 231 -21.17 -43.71 6.59
C LYS A 231 -21.11 -43.03 7.95
N GLU A 232 -21.34 -43.77 9.04
CA GLU A 232 -21.29 -43.24 10.41
C GLU A 232 -19.90 -42.68 10.75
N GLN A 233 -18.84 -43.40 10.40
CA GLN A 233 -17.47 -42.92 10.61
C GLN A 233 -17.15 -41.67 9.77
N LEU A 234 -17.54 -41.64 8.49
CA LEU A 234 -17.38 -40.45 7.64
C LEU A 234 -18.13 -39.24 8.21
N LYS A 235 -19.35 -39.44 8.70
CA LYS A 235 -20.12 -38.39 9.38
C LYS A 235 -19.42 -37.89 10.64
N LYS A 236 -18.84 -38.80 11.45
CA LYS A 236 -18.06 -38.44 12.62
C LYS A 236 -16.84 -37.57 12.27
N TYR A 237 -16.02 -38.00 11.30
CA TYR A 237 -14.87 -37.19 10.84
C TYR A 237 -15.31 -35.84 10.28
N THR A 238 -16.44 -35.80 9.58
CA THR A 238 -17.01 -34.55 9.05
C THR A 238 -17.44 -33.63 10.19
N GLN A 239 -18.03 -34.16 11.26
CA GLN A 239 -18.45 -33.38 12.44
C GLN A 239 -17.26 -32.81 13.20
N ASP A 240 -16.17 -33.58 13.33
CA ASP A 240 -14.93 -33.11 13.95
C ASP A 240 -14.35 -31.93 13.16
N LEU A 241 -14.27 -32.06 11.83
CA LEU A 241 -13.81 -30.98 10.94
C LEU A 241 -14.73 -29.75 11.01
N TYR A 242 -16.05 -29.97 11.01
CA TYR A 242 -17.04 -28.90 11.14
C TYR A 242 -16.80 -28.06 12.41
N THR A 243 -16.51 -28.71 13.53
CA THR A 243 -16.28 -28.04 14.82
C THR A 243 -15.03 -27.14 14.75
N ILE A 244 -13.96 -27.62 14.12
CA ILE A 244 -12.72 -26.85 13.92
C ILE A 244 -12.99 -25.61 13.05
N VAL A 245 -13.65 -25.81 11.90
CA VAL A 245 -13.93 -24.72 10.96
C VAL A 245 -14.92 -23.72 11.55
N GLN A 246 -15.94 -24.19 12.27
CA GLN A 246 -16.90 -23.34 12.97
C GLN A 246 -16.19 -22.40 13.96
N TYR A 247 -15.24 -22.92 14.74
CA TYR A 247 -14.46 -22.10 15.67
C TYR A 247 -13.70 -20.99 14.93
N GLN A 248 -12.98 -21.32 13.86
CA GLN A 248 -12.22 -20.36 13.06
C GLN A 248 -13.12 -19.28 12.42
N VAL A 249 -14.29 -19.67 11.90
CA VAL A 249 -15.23 -18.73 11.28
C VAL A 249 -15.82 -17.78 12.32
N ILE A 250 -16.26 -18.29 13.47
CA ILE A 250 -16.82 -17.47 14.56
C ILE A 250 -15.79 -16.53 15.14
N GLU A 251 -14.54 -16.97 15.29
CA GLU A 251 -13.43 -16.13 15.75
C GLU A 251 -13.23 -14.94 14.80
N ARG A 252 -13.05 -15.19 13.49
CA ARG A 252 -12.88 -14.13 12.48
C ARG A 252 -14.09 -13.19 12.44
N TYR A 253 -15.30 -13.73 12.53
CA TYR A 253 -16.52 -12.95 12.51
C TYR A 253 -16.64 -12.00 13.72
N SER A 254 -16.47 -12.53 14.92
CA SER A 254 -16.64 -11.79 16.18
C SER A 254 -15.55 -10.75 16.41
N LEU A 255 -14.31 -11.07 16.04
CA LEU A 255 -13.18 -10.16 16.22
C LEU A 255 -13.18 -9.04 15.18
N PHE A 256 -13.46 -9.36 13.91
CA PHE A 256 -13.21 -8.46 12.78
C PHE A 256 -14.44 -8.25 11.87
N GLU A 257 -14.90 -9.29 11.17
CA GLU A 257 -15.82 -9.13 10.03
C GLU A 257 -17.16 -8.46 10.40
N SER A 258 -17.70 -8.72 11.59
CA SER A 258 -18.93 -8.09 12.08
C SER A 258 -18.84 -6.57 12.27
N LYS A 259 -17.64 -6.03 12.40
CA LYS A 259 -17.37 -4.60 12.67
C LYS A 259 -17.03 -3.82 11.40
N LEU A 260 -16.81 -4.51 10.27
CA LEU A 260 -16.46 -3.89 8.99
C LEU A 260 -17.72 -3.50 8.23
N THR A 261 -18.06 -2.19 8.18
CA THR A 261 -19.24 -1.70 7.46
C THR A 261 -18.94 -1.31 6.01
N VAL A 262 -17.76 -0.74 5.74
CA VAL A 262 -17.34 -0.35 4.39
C VAL A 262 -16.33 -1.37 3.87
N GLN A 263 -16.69 -2.02 2.76
CA GLN A 263 -15.90 -3.10 2.14
C GLN A 263 -15.70 -2.89 0.63
N TYR A 264 -15.94 -1.68 0.15
CA TYR A 264 -15.84 -1.26 -1.24
C TYR A 264 -14.99 0.00 -1.34
N TYR A 265 -14.51 0.29 -2.55
CA TYR A 265 -13.73 1.50 -2.80
C TYR A 265 -14.60 2.74 -2.72
N THR A 266 -14.10 3.72 -2.01
CA THR A 266 -14.71 5.03 -1.85
C THR A 266 -13.80 6.10 -2.43
N SER A 267 -14.39 7.21 -2.87
CA SER A 267 -13.63 8.34 -3.45
C SER A 267 -12.56 8.88 -2.49
N CYS A 268 -11.55 9.57 -3.03
CA CYS A 268 -10.47 10.19 -2.25
C CYS A 268 -10.96 11.15 -1.16
N ASP A 269 -12.15 11.74 -1.34
CA ASP A 269 -12.70 12.77 -0.48
C ASP A 269 -13.44 12.17 0.74
N GLU A 270 -13.77 10.88 0.69
CA GLU A 270 -14.51 10.21 1.75
C GLU A 270 -13.57 9.54 2.75
N LEU A 271 -13.74 9.89 4.02
CA LEU A 271 -12.91 9.39 5.10
C LEU A 271 -13.50 8.13 5.71
N VAL A 272 -12.66 7.11 5.84
CA VAL A 272 -12.97 5.90 6.60
C VAL A 272 -12.72 6.18 8.09
N SER A 273 -13.64 5.73 8.95
CA SER A 273 -13.52 5.98 10.40
C SER A 273 -12.26 5.37 11.01
N ALA A 274 -11.70 6.02 12.02
CA ALA A 274 -10.50 5.54 12.71
C ALA A 274 -10.69 4.15 13.32
N ASP A 275 -11.90 3.83 13.80
CA ASP A 275 -12.23 2.51 14.32
C ASP A 275 -12.09 1.42 13.27
N GLN A 276 -12.55 1.67 12.03
CA GLN A 276 -12.38 0.72 10.93
C GLN A 276 -10.93 0.55 10.51
N GLN A 277 -10.16 1.64 10.48
CA GLN A 277 -8.73 1.57 10.22
C GLN A 277 -8.03 0.67 11.26
N ASN A 278 -8.35 0.85 12.54
CA ASN A 278 -7.81 0.04 13.64
C ASN A 278 -8.24 -1.44 13.56
N ILE A 279 -9.48 -1.71 13.14
CA ILE A 279 -9.96 -3.10 12.94
C ILE A 279 -9.21 -3.76 11.80
N TRP A 280 -9.05 -3.07 10.66
CA TRP A 280 -8.27 -3.58 9.53
C TRP A 280 -6.82 -3.82 9.91
N ASP A 281 -6.19 -2.89 10.63
CA ASP A 281 -4.81 -3.02 11.07
C ASP A 281 -4.59 -4.29 11.92
N LYS A 282 -5.46 -4.53 12.90
CA LYS A 282 -5.47 -5.73 13.73
C LYS A 282 -5.81 -7.00 12.95
N TYR A 283 -6.73 -6.90 11.98
CA TYR A 283 -7.10 -8.05 11.16
C TYR A 283 -5.93 -8.48 10.27
N LEU A 284 -5.18 -7.51 9.71
CA LEU A 284 -3.96 -7.77 8.93
C LEU A 284 -2.88 -8.44 9.79
N ASP A 285 -2.66 -8.01 11.03
CA ASP A 285 -1.74 -8.69 11.94
C ASP A 285 -2.17 -10.13 12.23
N TYR A 286 -3.47 -10.34 12.47
CA TYR A 286 -4.02 -11.68 12.68
C TYR A 286 -3.74 -12.60 11.48
N VAL A 287 -4.00 -12.17 10.25
CA VAL A 287 -3.75 -13.02 9.06
C VAL A 287 -2.26 -13.19 8.74
N ILE A 288 -1.41 -12.22 9.08
CA ILE A 288 0.05 -12.39 8.99
C ILE A 288 0.48 -13.52 9.94
N ASN A 289 -0.01 -13.52 11.19
CA ASN A 289 0.34 -14.54 12.18
C ASN A 289 -0.17 -15.95 11.83
N LEU A 290 -1.26 -16.06 11.06
CA LEU A 290 -1.73 -17.34 10.54
C LEU A 290 -0.76 -18.00 9.55
N ASN A 291 0.16 -17.23 8.94
CA ASN A 291 1.14 -17.70 7.95
C ASN A 291 0.52 -18.47 6.76
N ILE A 292 -0.63 -17.99 6.27
CA ILE A 292 -1.29 -18.55 5.08
C ILE A 292 -1.20 -17.50 3.96
N ALA A 293 -0.14 -17.56 3.15
CA ALA A 293 0.16 -16.52 2.15
C ALA A 293 -1.01 -16.15 1.22
N PRO A 294 -1.78 -17.10 0.64
CA PRO A 294 -2.93 -16.75 -0.21
C PRO A 294 -4.01 -15.96 0.55
N LEU A 295 -4.25 -16.29 1.83
CA LEU A 295 -5.20 -15.59 2.68
C LEU A 295 -4.69 -14.19 3.02
N THR A 296 -3.43 -14.08 3.43
CA THR A 296 -2.79 -12.81 3.77
C THR A 296 -2.85 -11.83 2.60
N GLN A 297 -2.42 -12.26 1.42
CA GLN A 297 -2.44 -11.42 0.20
C GLN A 297 -3.87 -11.03 -0.22
N THR A 298 -4.84 -11.94 -0.08
CA THR A 298 -6.25 -11.66 -0.39
C THR A 298 -6.83 -10.63 0.58
N THR A 299 -6.55 -10.76 1.87
CA THR A 299 -7.01 -9.82 2.90
C THR A 299 -6.36 -8.45 2.76
N PHE A 300 -5.06 -8.39 2.42
CA PHE A 300 -4.38 -7.13 2.09
C PHE A 300 -5.04 -6.45 0.88
N GLN A 301 -5.30 -7.18 -0.21
CA GLN A 301 -5.96 -6.59 -1.38
C GLN A 301 -7.36 -6.09 -1.03
N ARG A 302 -8.12 -6.83 -0.22
CA ARG A 302 -9.44 -6.42 0.25
C ARG A 302 -9.40 -5.17 1.12
N ALA A 303 -8.44 -5.07 2.03
CA ALA A 303 -8.24 -3.87 2.85
C ALA A 303 -7.88 -2.67 1.96
N LEU A 304 -7.01 -2.87 0.96
CA LEU A 304 -6.61 -1.84 0.01
C LEU A 304 -7.75 -1.32 -0.87
N VAL A 305 -8.79 -2.12 -1.14
CA VAL A 305 -9.99 -1.61 -1.85
C VAL A 305 -10.62 -0.45 -1.06
N CYS A 306 -10.72 -0.56 0.27
CA CYS A 306 -11.39 0.46 1.10
C CYS A 306 -10.43 1.57 1.56
N LEU A 307 -9.17 1.19 1.80
CA LEU A 307 -8.17 2.03 2.45
C LEU A 307 -7.02 2.43 1.52
N ALA A 308 -7.24 2.41 0.19
CA ALA A 308 -6.24 2.71 -0.83
C ALA A 308 -5.49 4.04 -0.61
N HIS A 309 -6.19 5.03 -0.06
CA HIS A 309 -5.67 6.38 0.16
C HIS A 309 -4.83 6.52 1.43
N TYR A 310 -4.87 5.52 2.31
CA TYR A 310 -4.12 5.49 3.56
C TYR A 310 -2.81 4.72 3.37
N ASP A 311 -1.72 5.35 3.80
CA ASP A 311 -0.35 4.86 3.61
C ASP A 311 -0.02 3.61 4.43
N PHE A 312 -0.61 3.46 5.62
CA PHE A 312 -0.24 2.40 6.55
C PHE A 312 -0.47 0.98 6.00
N VAL A 313 -1.56 0.74 5.25
CA VAL A 313 -1.86 -0.59 4.68
C VAL A 313 -0.80 -0.97 3.64
N TRP A 314 -0.41 -0.02 2.78
CA TRP A 314 0.63 -0.23 1.78
C TRP A 314 1.99 -0.52 2.41
N ILE A 315 2.37 0.26 3.42
CA ILE A 315 3.63 0.07 4.16
C ILE A 315 3.63 -1.30 4.84
N LYS A 316 2.54 -1.67 5.52
CA LYS A 316 2.40 -2.96 6.19
C LYS A 316 2.47 -4.11 5.19
N TYR A 317 1.87 -3.96 4.02
CA TYR A 317 1.91 -4.98 2.97
C TYR A 317 3.32 -5.15 2.37
N ALA A 318 4.02 -4.04 2.11
CA ALA A 318 5.41 -4.08 1.68
C ALA A 318 6.32 -4.71 2.73
N GLN A 319 6.11 -4.40 4.02
CA GLN A 319 6.85 -5.00 5.12
C GLN A 319 6.58 -6.51 5.28
N TYR A 320 5.35 -6.97 5.03
CA TYR A 320 5.03 -8.40 4.99
C TYR A 320 5.90 -9.12 3.94
N PHE A 321 5.98 -8.58 2.71
CA PHE A 321 6.85 -9.15 1.69
C PHE A 321 8.34 -9.11 2.06
N LEU A 322 8.81 -8.03 2.69
CA LEU A 322 10.22 -7.91 3.08
C LEU A 322 10.63 -8.83 4.24
N LYS A 323 9.74 -9.02 5.23
CA LYS A 323 10.09 -9.70 6.49
C LYS A 323 9.64 -11.16 6.55
N VAL A 324 8.53 -11.50 5.90
CA VAL A 324 7.92 -12.84 6.00
C VAL A 324 8.21 -13.65 4.74
N GLU A 325 7.93 -13.09 3.56
CA GLU A 325 8.15 -13.78 2.28
C GLU A 325 9.57 -13.62 1.73
N GLU A 326 10.35 -12.69 2.29
CA GLU A 326 11.69 -12.30 1.81
C GLU A 326 11.71 -11.87 0.32
N ASP A 327 10.57 -11.40 -0.21
CA ASP A 327 10.40 -10.97 -1.59
C ASP A 327 10.51 -9.45 -1.73
N ILE A 328 11.72 -9.00 -2.05
CA ILE A 328 12.05 -7.58 -2.23
C ILE A 328 11.36 -6.99 -3.47
N TYR A 329 11.15 -7.78 -4.54
CA TYR A 329 10.55 -7.29 -5.78
C TYR A 329 9.06 -7.05 -5.62
N SER A 330 8.34 -7.95 -4.94
CA SER A 330 6.94 -7.72 -4.61
C SER A 330 6.77 -6.52 -3.68
N ALA A 331 7.64 -6.36 -2.68
CA ALA A 331 7.63 -5.16 -1.83
C ALA A 331 7.82 -3.87 -2.63
N LYS A 332 8.79 -3.84 -3.56
CA LYS A 332 9.00 -2.71 -4.48
C LYS A 332 7.75 -2.42 -5.30
N ASN A 333 7.13 -3.44 -5.90
CA ASN A 333 5.94 -3.27 -6.73
C ASN A 333 4.75 -2.71 -5.94
N VAL A 334 4.56 -3.19 -4.70
CA VAL A 334 3.54 -2.66 -3.78
C VAL A 334 3.78 -1.19 -3.48
N LEU A 335 5.02 -0.80 -3.17
CA LEU A 335 5.37 0.59 -2.87
C LEU A 335 5.22 1.50 -4.08
N LEU A 336 5.65 1.07 -5.27
CA LEU A 336 5.46 1.85 -6.50
C LEU A 336 3.98 2.07 -6.83
N LYS A 337 3.16 1.02 -6.65
CA LYS A 337 1.72 1.13 -6.82
C LYS A 337 1.11 2.09 -5.80
N SER A 338 1.56 2.04 -4.55
CA SER A 338 1.04 2.90 -3.49
C SER A 338 1.22 4.40 -3.75
N LEU A 339 2.27 4.81 -4.49
CA LEU A 339 2.49 6.21 -4.88
C LEU A 339 1.36 6.79 -5.76
N GLN A 340 0.59 5.92 -6.44
CA GLN A 340 -0.54 6.32 -7.28
C GLN A 340 -1.81 6.59 -6.47
N TYR A 341 -1.96 5.94 -5.30
CA TYR A 341 -3.20 5.94 -4.52
C TYR A 341 -3.10 6.73 -3.22
N ALA A 342 -1.99 6.59 -2.48
CA ALA A 342 -1.82 7.15 -1.16
C ALA A 342 -1.75 8.68 -1.21
N LEU A 343 -2.49 9.33 -0.29
CA LEU A 343 -2.45 10.79 -0.15
C LEU A 343 -1.14 11.25 0.48
N ARG A 344 -0.69 10.54 1.53
CA ARG A 344 0.60 10.78 2.19
C ARG A 344 1.66 9.84 1.63
N LYS A 345 2.73 10.40 1.08
CA LYS A 345 3.77 9.64 0.37
C LYS A 345 5.11 9.56 1.10
N GLY A 346 5.36 10.40 2.11
CA GLY A 346 6.67 10.50 2.77
C GLY A 346 7.22 9.17 3.26
N ARG A 347 6.45 8.44 4.08
CA ARG A 347 6.84 7.12 4.63
C ARG A 347 6.96 6.03 3.56
N ILE A 348 6.17 6.12 2.49
CA ILE A 348 6.24 5.20 1.35
C ILE A 348 7.56 5.41 0.60
N ILE A 349 7.94 6.67 0.34
CA ILE A 349 9.19 7.02 -0.34
C ILE A 349 10.40 6.62 0.50
N GLU A 350 10.33 6.80 1.82
CA GLU A 350 11.37 6.35 2.75
C GLU A 350 11.62 4.84 2.63
N LEU A 351 10.54 4.03 2.75
CA LEU A 351 10.66 2.58 2.63
C LEU A 351 11.08 2.15 1.20
N LEU A 352 10.58 2.83 0.17
CA LEU A 352 10.96 2.58 -1.22
C LEU A 352 12.44 2.86 -1.46
N THR A 353 12.98 3.92 -0.84
CA THR A 353 14.41 4.26 -0.88
C THR A 353 15.25 3.12 -0.31
N VAL A 354 14.88 2.60 0.86
CA VAL A 354 15.56 1.44 1.47
C VAL A 354 15.52 0.23 0.55
N VAL A 355 14.36 -0.06 -0.07
CA VAL A 355 14.20 -1.19 -0.99
C VAL A 355 15.07 -1.03 -2.23
N LEU A 356 15.08 0.14 -2.86
CA LEU A 356 15.85 0.38 -4.09
C LEU A 356 17.36 0.41 -3.86
N VAL A 357 17.80 0.89 -2.69
CA VAL A 357 19.22 0.79 -2.27
C VAL A 357 19.59 -0.68 -2.09
N LYS A 358 18.73 -1.49 -1.45
CA LYS A 358 18.97 -2.94 -1.30
C LYS A 358 19.00 -3.69 -2.63
N THR A 359 18.21 -3.29 -3.63
CA THR A 359 18.26 -3.88 -4.97
C THR A 359 19.31 -3.27 -5.90
N ASN A 360 20.10 -2.30 -5.39
CA ASN A 360 21.12 -1.56 -6.15
C ASN A 360 20.58 -0.83 -7.41
N GLU A 361 19.34 -0.34 -7.34
CA GLU A 361 18.68 0.39 -8.42
C GLU A 361 18.76 1.92 -8.25
N LEU A 362 19.98 2.43 -8.02
CA LEU A 362 20.21 3.83 -7.68
C LEU A 362 19.78 4.82 -8.77
N TYR A 363 19.92 4.44 -10.05
CA TYR A 363 19.48 5.27 -11.19
C TYR A 363 17.96 5.49 -11.20
N PHE A 364 17.20 4.44 -10.90
CA PHE A 364 15.75 4.54 -10.86
C PHE A 364 15.30 5.43 -9.69
N LEU A 365 15.96 5.31 -8.54
CA LEU A 365 15.68 6.16 -7.37
C LEU A 365 16.01 7.64 -7.63
N ASP A 366 17.14 7.95 -8.29
CA ASP A 366 17.46 9.31 -8.74
C ASP A 366 16.35 9.89 -9.64
N LYS A 367 15.82 9.08 -10.56
CA LYS A 367 14.70 9.48 -11.41
C LYS A 367 13.42 9.75 -10.61
N VAL A 368 13.12 8.93 -9.60
CA VAL A 368 11.93 9.12 -8.74
C VAL A 368 12.02 10.46 -8.01
N PHE A 369 13.17 10.76 -7.41
CA PHE A 369 13.35 12.03 -6.70
C PHE A 369 13.37 13.25 -7.62
N LYS A 370 13.89 13.13 -8.86
CA LYS A 370 13.78 14.20 -9.86
C LYS A 370 12.35 14.50 -10.25
N VAL A 371 11.55 13.47 -10.53
CA VAL A 371 10.12 13.65 -10.84
C VAL A 371 9.37 14.28 -9.66
N TRP A 372 9.76 13.93 -8.43
CA TRP A 372 9.20 14.54 -7.23
C TRP A 372 9.61 16.02 -7.11
N GLU A 373 10.88 16.36 -7.33
CA GLU A 373 11.38 17.73 -7.34
C GLU A 373 10.70 18.59 -8.43
N ASP A 374 10.59 18.06 -9.66
CA ASP A 374 9.90 18.71 -10.79
C ASP A 374 8.40 18.92 -10.53
N SER A 375 7.80 18.14 -9.63
CA SER A 375 6.38 18.27 -9.28
C SER A 375 6.08 19.40 -8.30
N LEU A 376 7.12 20.02 -7.72
CA LEU A 376 7.00 21.08 -6.73
C LEU A 376 7.12 22.45 -7.41
N PRO A 377 6.07 23.28 -7.42
CA PRO A 377 6.07 24.56 -8.14
C PRO A 377 7.09 25.58 -7.60
N GLU A 378 7.34 25.56 -6.29
CA GLU A 378 8.17 26.55 -5.57
C GLU A 378 9.51 25.97 -5.09
N GLY A 379 9.90 24.80 -5.60
CA GLY A 379 11.11 24.09 -5.18
C GLY A 379 10.92 23.20 -3.95
N CYS A 380 11.96 22.42 -3.63
CA CYS A 380 11.96 21.48 -2.51
C CYS A 380 12.06 22.16 -1.14
N GLU A 381 12.55 23.39 -1.13
CA GLU A 381 12.89 24.17 0.05
C GLU A 381 11.67 24.76 0.74
N ASP A 382 10.53 24.88 0.06
CA ASP A 382 9.32 25.47 0.64
C ASP A 382 8.31 24.43 1.18
N ILE A 383 8.60 23.13 1.10
CA ILE A 383 7.64 22.09 1.49
C ILE A 383 7.26 22.18 2.98
N GLU A 384 5.98 22.14 3.34
CA GLU A 384 5.58 22.15 4.77
C GLU A 384 6.10 20.92 5.54
N ASP A 385 6.00 19.73 4.95
CA ASP A 385 6.47 18.48 5.54
C ASP A 385 8.00 18.38 5.55
N PHE A 386 8.60 18.54 6.74
CA PHE A 386 10.04 18.40 6.96
C PHE A 386 10.57 17.01 6.58
N HIS A 387 9.82 15.94 6.82
CA HIS A 387 10.31 14.57 6.57
C HIS A 387 10.55 14.32 5.08
N SER A 388 9.65 14.79 4.22
CA SER A 388 9.81 14.65 2.77
C SER A 388 11.03 15.41 2.25
N PHE A 389 11.24 16.65 2.72
CA PHE A 389 12.44 17.43 2.40
C PHE A 389 13.71 16.72 2.88
N TRP A 390 13.72 16.28 4.13
CA TRP A 390 14.91 15.70 4.75
C TRP A 390 15.31 14.37 4.09
N ASN A 391 14.34 13.50 3.80
CA ASN A 391 14.59 12.24 3.08
C ASN A 391 15.20 12.47 1.69
N TYR A 392 14.75 13.51 0.98
CA TYR A 392 15.37 13.90 -0.29
C TYR A 392 16.83 14.32 -0.10
N ILE A 393 17.12 15.19 0.87
CA ILE A 393 18.48 15.66 1.15
C ILE A 393 19.40 14.50 1.52
N GLU A 394 18.99 13.63 2.46
CA GLU A 394 19.79 12.46 2.86
C GLU A 394 20.12 11.57 1.66
N PHE A 395 19.15 11.35 0.78
CA PHE A 395 19.36 10.56 -0.42
C PHE A 395 20.31 11.23 -1.43
N GLN A 396 20.18 12.54 -1.66
CA GLN A 396 21.09 13.28 -2.54
C GLN A 396 22.53 13.27 -2.01
N VAL A 397 22.70 13.41 -0.70
CA VAL A 397 24.00 13.28 -0.04
C VAL A 397 24.58 11.87 -0.25
N TYR A 398 23.76 10.83 -0.08
CA TYR A 398 24.16 9.45 -0.33
C TYR A 398 24.61 9.22 -1.78
N LEU A 399 23.85 9.69 -2.78
CA LEU A 399 24.21 9.59 -4.19
C LEU A 399 25.51 10.32 -4.51
N HIS A 400 25.68 11.54 -4.01
CA HIS A 400 26.88 12.34 -4.25
C HIS A 400 28.13 11.64 -3.70
N ARG A 401 28.04 11.07 -2.48
CA ARG A 401 29.12 10.30 -1.88
C ARG A 401 29.48 9.07 -2.71
N ASN A 402 28.49 8.31 -3.18
CA ASN A 402 28.74 7.14 -4.01
C ASN A 402 29.39 7.48 -5.37
N LYS A 403 29.03 8.62 -5.99
CA LYS A 403 29.66 9.08 -7.24
C LYS A 403 31.14 9.49 -7.04
N ASN A 404 31.46 10.04 -5.87
CA ASN A 404 32.78 10.60 -5.58
C ASN A 404 33.73 9.64 -4.84
N GLN A 405 33.31 8.40 -4.52
CA GLN A 405 34.19 7.34 -4.04
C GLN A 405 35.13 6.88 -5.18
N SER A 406 36.15 7.69 -5.46
CA SER A 406 37.26 7.31 -6.33
C SER A 406 38.22 6.37 -5.57
N ARG A 407 38.82 5.41 -6.28
CA ARG A 407 39.79 4.42 -5.77
C ARG A 407 41.09 4.99 -5.18
N TYR A 408 41.27 6.31 -5.16
CA TYR A 408 42.45 6.99 -4.66
C TYR A 408 42.04 7.88 -3.49
N GLU A 409 42.52 7.55 -2.29
CA GLU A 409 42.11 8.14 -1.01
C GLU A 409 42.41 9.66 -0.86
N ASP A 410 43.16 10.28 -1.76
CA ASP A 410 43.83 11.54 -1.46
C ASP A 410 43.43 12.79 -2.26
N SER A 411 42.37 12.78 -3.10
CA SER A 411 42.09 14.00 -3.91
C SER A 411 40.65 14.52 -4.00
N ASN A 412 39.62 13.79 -3.55
CA ASN A 412 38.22 14.27 -3.62
C ASN A 412 37.34 13.93 -2.41
N SER A 413 37.92 13.44 -1.32
CA SER A 413 37.23 13.07 -0.08
C SER A 413 36.84 14.28 0.82
N ASN A 414 37.28 15.49 0.49
CA ASN A 414 37.08 16.71 1.29
C ASN A 414 35.80 17.51 0.96
N ALA A 415 34.92 17.03 0.07
CA ALA A 415 33.69 17.74 -0.25
C ALA A 415 32.65 17.59 0.88
N PHE A 416 32.50 18.65 1.71
CA PHE A 416 31.50 18.77 2.78
C PHE A 416 30.08 18.39 2.30
N LEU A 417 29.60 19.08 1.27
CA LEU A 417 28.37 18.84 0.52
C LEU A 417 28.56 19.38 -0.90
N SER A 418 27.73 18.94 -1.86
CA SER A 418 27.60 19.65 -3.14
C SER A 418 27.04 21.05 -2.89
N ASP A 419 27.53 22.06 -3.62
CA ASP A 419 27.06 23.44 -3.47
C ASP A 419 25.54 23.56 -3.75
N ASP A 420 24.97 22.72 -4.62
CA ASP A 420 23.51 22.65 -4.88
C ASP A 420 22.71 22.14 -3.66
N ILE A 421 23.20 21.09 -3.01
CA ILE A 421 22.54 20.54 -1.82
C ILE A 421 22.63 21.55 -0.68
N LEU A 422 23.79 22.19 -0.53
CA LEU A 422 23.99 23.19 0.51
C LEU A 422 23.13 24.44 0.26
N SER A 423 23.00 24.92 -0.97
CA SER A 423 22.12 26.05 -1.27
C SER A 423 20.66 25.76 -0.93
N LYS A 424 20.17 24.55 -1.25
CA LYS A 424 18.82 24.11 -0.87
C LYS A 424 18.61 24.09 0.63
N ILE A 425 19.59 23.57 1.39
CA ILE A 425 19.55 23.55 2.86
C ILE A 425 19.56 24.98 3.41
N MET A 426 20.43 25.86 2.89
CA MET A 426 20.54 27.24 3.37
C MET A 426 19.26 28.03 3.07
N HIS A 427 18.68 27.88 1.87
CA HIS A 427 17.40 28.51 1.52
C HIS A 427 16.26 27.99 2.41
N ARG A 428 16.26 26.70 2.77
CA ARG A 428 15.31 26.16 3.77
C ARG A 428 15.42 26.87 5.12
N LEU A 429 16.63 27.15 5.58
CA LEU A 429 16.88 27.85 6.86
C LEU A 429 16.45 29.32 6.82
N GLU A 430 16.37 29.94 5.63
CA GLU A 430 15.91 31.33 5.46
C GLU A 430 14.42 31.52 5.73
N TYR A 431 13.61 30.45 5.66
CA TYR A 431 12.19 30.53 5.96
C TYR A 431 11.85 30.72 7.46
N GLN A 432 12.85 30.63 8.35
CA GLN A 432 12.72 30.91 9.79
C GLN A 432 11.51 30.19 10.43
N GLU A 433 10.61 30.93 11.11
CA GLU A 433 9.45 30.36 11.81
C GLU A 433 8.44 29.66 10.89
N LYS A 434 8.46 29.92 9.58
CA LYS A 434 7.48 29.35 8.63
C LYS A 434 7.68 27.85 8.40
N ARG A 435 8.87 27.32 8.72
CA ARG A 435 9.24 25.93 8.45
C ARG A 435 9.82 25.25 9.70
N GLN A 436 9.68 23.93 9.77
CA GLN A 436 10.14 23.14 10.91
C GLN A 436 11.44 22.39 10.59
N GLY A 437 12.12 21.92 11.63
CA GLY A 437 13.30 21.04 11.51
C GLY A 437 14.67 21.72 11.47
N HIS A 438 14.74 23.04 11.61
CA HIS A 438 15.99 23.82 11.63
C HIS A 438 17.08 23.24 12.55
N GLY A 439 16.72 22.85 13.77
CA GLY A 439 17.65 22.26 14.73
C GLY A 439 18.22 20.90 14.30
N ILE A 440 17.39 20.07 13.63
CA ILE A 440 17.80 18.75 13.12
C ILE A 440 18.78 18.94 11.97
N ILE A 441 18.48 19.86 11.06
CA ILE A 441 19.38 20.23 9.94
C ILE A 441 20.74 20.65 10.49
N LEU A 442 20.77 21.61 11.43
CA LEU A 442 22.03 22.11 11.99
C LEU A 442 22.81 21.03 12.74
N SER A 443 22.13 20.18 13.53
CA SER A 443 22.80 19.05 14.21
C SER A 443 23.44 18.12 13.20
N TYR A 444 22.71 17.74 12.15
CA TYR A 444 23.24 16.87 11.10
C TYR A 444 24.46 17.48 10.39
N LEU A 445 24.41 18.77 10.04
CA LEU A 445 25.54 19.45 9.40
C LEU A 445 26.78 19.44 10.30
N VAL A 446 26.61 19.58 11.63
CA VAL A 446 27.72 19.43 12.59
C VAL A 446 28.19 17.98 12.68
N ASP A 447 27.28 17.01 12.66
CA ASP A 447 27.62 15.58 12.72
C ASP A 447 28.34 15.10 11.43
N LEU A 448 28.28 15.87 10.33
CA LEU A 448 29.11 15.66 9.13
C LEU A 448 30.57 16.12 9.28
N GLN A 449 30.97 16.64 10.44
CA GLN A 449 32.33 17.05 10.72
C GLN A 449 33.32 15.88 10.58
N THR A 450 34.40 16.15 9.85
CA THR A 450 35.58 15.30 9.73
C THR A 450 36.80 16.11 10.15
N LYS A 451 37.98 15.48 10.23
CA LYS A 451 39.19 16.16 10.71
C LYS A 451 39.60 17.38 9.88
N SER A 452 39.23 17.44 8.61
CA SER A 452 39.72 18.43 7.63
C SER A 452 38.67 19.45 7.17
N ASN A 453 37.40 19.33 7.60
CA ASN A 453 36.30 20.14 7.06
C ASN A 453 35.70 21.14 8.03
N THR A 454 36.14 21.22 9.29
CA THR A 454 35.55 22.10 10.33
C THR A 454 35.42 23.56 9.87
N GLN A 455 36.49 24.12 9.28
CA GLN A 455 36.51 25.51 8.81
C GLN A 455 35.50 25.76 7.68
N LEU A 456 35.29 24.78 6.80
CA LEU A 456 34.32 24.88 5.70
C LEU A 456 32.88 24.92 6.23
N ILE A 457 32.57 24.12 7.27
CA ILE A 457 31.26 24.12 7.92
C ILE A 457 31.02 25.46 8.62
N GLU A 458 32.02 25.93 9.36
CA GLU A 458 31.99 27.22 10.04
C GLU A 458 31.70 28.36 9.06
N ASP A 459 32.45 28.42 7.95
CA ASP A 459 32.34 29.51 6.98
C ASP A 459 31.06 29.45 6.15
N LYS A 460 30.69 28.28 5.62
CA LYS A 460 29.54 28.15 4.71
C LYS A 460 28.19 28.02 5.41
N VAL A 461 28.16 27.67 6.71
CA VAL A 461 26.91 27.48 7.46
C VAL A 461 26.78 28.54 8.54
N PHE A 462 27.58 28.49 9.60
CA PHE A 462 27.38 29.32 10.80
C PHE A 462 27.65 30.80 10.53
N LYS A 463 28.77 31.13 9.86
CA LYS A 463 29.05 32.52 9.50
C LYS A 463 28.08 33.06 8.45
N GLU A 464 27.63 32.24 7.50
CA GLU A 464 26.60 32.65 6.54
C GLU A 464 25.24 32.93 7.21
N ILE A 465 24.83 32.12 8.19
CA ILE A 465 23.61 32.36 8.98
C ILE A 465 23.69 33.71 9.71
N ILE A 466 24.85 34.03 10.29
CA ILE A 466 25.10 35.32 10.96
C ILE A 466 25.12 36.47 9.95
N ARG A 467 25.78 36.30 8.78
CA ARG A 467 25.83 37.32 7.72
C ARG A 467 24.44 37.65 7.16
N LYS A 468 23.56 36.65 7.05
CA LYS A 468 22.18 36.80 6.57
C LYS A 468 21.20 37.26 7.66
N ASP A 469 21.68 37.47 8.89
CA ASP A 469 20.90 37.92 10.05
C ASP A 469 19.60 37.12 10.26
N LEU A 470 19.72 35.79 10.28
CA LEU A 470 18.57 34.90 10.53
C LEU A 470 18.18 34.91 12.02
N THR A 471 17.47 35.96 12.41
CA THR A 471 17.13 36.29 13.82
C THR A 471 16.47 35.15 14.59
N PHE A 472 15.64 34.32 13.94
CA PHE A 472 15.02 33.14 14.56
C PHE A 472 16.06 32.12 15.05
N LEU A 473 17.09 31.84 14.25
CA LEU A 473 18.16 30.89 14.60
C LEU A 473 19.12 31.51 15.59
N ILE A 474 19.53 32.76 15.36
CA ILE A 474 20.45 33.53 16.21
C ILE A 474 19.85 33.72 17.61
N GLY A 475 18.54 33.93 17.71
CA GLY A 475 17.82 34.05 18.98
C GLY A 475 17.60 32.71 19.70
N GLY A 476 17.88 31.58 19.05
CA GLY A 476 17.75 30.24 19.61
C GLY A 476 19.05 29.74 20.24
N GLY A 477 18.99 29.30 21.50
CA GLY A 477 20.17 28.77 22.21
C GLY A 477 20.80 27.53 21.56
N LEU A 478 20.02 26.75 20.80
CA LEU A 478 20.51 25.56 20.10
C LEU A 478 21.55 25.90 19.02
N PHE A 479 21.41 27.04 18.32
CA PHE A 479 22.36 27.46 17.29
C PHE A 479 23.76 27.65 17.89
N TRP A 480 23.85 28.41 18.98
CA TRP A 480 25.13 28.71 19.66
C TRP A 480 25.72 27.49 20.36
N TYR A 481 24.88 26.62 20.90
CA TYR A 481 25.31 25.31 21.39
C TYR A 481 26.00 24.49 20.30
N LEU A 482 25.35 24.36 19.13
CA LEU A 482 25.88 23.58 18.01
C LEU A 482 27.14 24.22 17.40
N TYR A 483 27.20 25.55 17.34
CA TYR A 483 28.40 26.25 16.89
C TYR A 483 29.58 26.01 17.86
N SER A 484 29.32 26.11 19.16
CA SER A 484 30.34 25.83 20.20
C SER A 484 30.80 24.36 20.11
N LYS A 485 29.87 23.42 19.89
CA LYS A 485 30.15 21.99 19.68
C LYS A 485 31.07 21.76 18.47
N LEU A 486 30.79 22.38 17.32
CA LEU A 486 31.61 22.27 16.11
C LEU A 486 33.08 22.64 16.38
N ILE A 487 33.30 23.76 17.06
CA ILE A 487 34.66 24.27 17.35
C ILE A 487 35.35 23.44 18.44
N PHE A 488 34.60 22.96 19.44
CA PHE A 488 35.16 22.16 20.52
C PHE A 488 35.71 20.81 20.03
N PHE A 489 35.04 20.19 19.06
CA PHE A 489 35.47 18.93 18.45
C PHE A 489 36.46 19.11 17.28
N ASP A 490 36.93 20.33 17.01
CA ASP A 490 37.90 20.60 15.95
C ASP A 490 39.27 19.98 16.26
N SER A 491 39.62 18.87 15.60
CA SER A 491 40.88 18.17 15.87
C SER A 491 42.16 18.95 15.53
N GLU A 492 42.07 20.00 14.70
CA GLU A 492 43.23 20.78 14.27
C GLU A 492 43.72 21.77 15.34
N ARG A 493 42.81 22.29 16.18
CA ARG A 493 43.11 23.29 17.21
C ARG A 493 43.52 22.63 18.52
N SER A 494 44.39 23.26 19.31
CA SER A 494 44.65 22.83 20.69
C SER A 494 43.47 23.16 21.61
N TYR A 495 43.37 22.51 22.78
CA TYR A 495 42.27 22.76 23.73
C TYR A 495 42.14 24.24 24.12
N LEU A 496 43.26 24.91 24.42
CA LEU A 496 43.26 26.33 24.79
C LEU A 496 42.80 27.23 23.64
N GLU A 497 43.21 26.93 22.40
CA GLU A 497 42.76 27.66 21.22
C GLU A 497 41.26 27.45 20.96
N ARG A 498 40.74 26.23 21.13
CA ARG A 498 39.30 25.95 20.99
C ARG A 498 38.49 26.73 22.02
N ARG A 499 38.89 26.65 23.29
CA ARG A 499 38.24 27.35 24.41
C ARG A 499 38.27 28.87 24.19
N GLY A 500 39.44 29.42 23.89
CA GLY A 500 39.59 30.86 23.60
C GLY A 500 38.75 31.29 22.39
N TYR A 501 38.71 30.49 21.33
CA TYR A 501 37.90 30.80 20.15
C TYR A 501 36.40 30.83 20.46
N ILE A 502 35.90 29.86 21.23
CA ILE A 502 34.48 29.81 21.60
C ILE A 502 34.09 31.07 22.38
N ILE A 503 34.87 31.43 23.40
CA ILE A 503 34.55 32.56 24.29
C ILE A 503 34.73 33.90 23.56
N GLU A 504 35.89 34.10 22.92
CA GLU A 504 36.26 35.40 22.34
C GLU A 504 35.63 35.66 20.98
N ARG A 505 35.38 34.62 20.17
CA ARG A 505 34.92 34.77 18.78
C ARG A 505 33.50 34.28 18.56
N VAL A 506 33.03 33.24 19.24
CA VAL A 506 31.67 32.72 19.03
C VAL A 506 30.69 33.45 19.93
N TRP A 507 30.89 33.41 21.25
CA TRP A 507 29.92 33.98 22.19
C TRP A 507 29.85 35.52 22.16
N SER A 508 30.95 36.19 21.80
CA SER A 508 30.98 37.64 21.61
C SER A 508 30.07 38.14 20.48
N GLN A 509 29.66 37.26 19.56
CA GLN A 509 28.76 37.59 18.45
C GLN A 509 27.28 37.48 18.84
N ILE A 510 26.96 37.01 20.05
CA ILE A 510 25.58 36.86 20.50
C ILE A 510 24.98 38.25 20.78
N PRO A 511 23.85 38.62 20.16
CA PRO A 511 23.19 39.89 20.48
C PRO A 511 22.66 39.89 21.92
N LYS A 512 22.92 40.98 22.68
CA LYS A 512 22.51 41.12 24.10
C LYS A 512 21.04 40.84 24.37
N GLN A 513 20.16 41.18 23.42
CA GLN A 513 18.72 40.95 23.50
C GLN A 513 18.33 39.47 23.61
N TYR A 514 19.20 38.53 23.24
CA TYR A 514 18.94 37.09 23.26
C TYR A 514 19.69 36.33 24.37
N TYR A 515 20.48 37.02 25.20
CA TYR A 515 21.29 36.39 26.26
C TYR A 515 20.47 35.48 27.18
N GLU A 516 19.29 35.92 27.62
CA GLU A 516 18.43 35.10 28.49
C GLU A 516 18.01 33.78 27.82
N ARG A 517 17.55 33.85 26.56
CA ARG A 517 17.08 32.67 25.80
C ARG A 517 18.22 31.70 25.47
N VAL A 518 19.39 32.23 25.15
CA VAL A 518 20.57 31.46 24.74
C VAL A 518 21.28 30.84 25.95
N SER A 519 21.28 31.51 27.10
CA SER A 519 22.02 31.11 28.31
C SER A 519 21.73 29.68 28.76
N THR A 520 20.47 29.25 28.69
CA THR A 520 20.05 27.89 29.12
C THR A 520 20.81 26.79 28.39
N LYS A 521 20.95 26.90 27.07
CA LYS A 521 21.66 25.91 26.24
C LYS A 521 23.17 26.07 26.30
N LEU A 522 23.68 27.28 26.50
CA LEU A 522 25.11 27.48 26.74
C LEU A 522 25.56 26.93 28.10
N LEU A 523 24.73 27.04 29.14
CA LEU A 523 25.00 26.41 30.44
C LEU A 523 25.08 24.89 30.31
N GLU A 524 24.15 24.26 29.59
CA GLU A 524 24.21 22.82 29.28
C GLU A 524 25.53 22.43 28.56
N PHE A 525 26.00 23.26 27.63
CA PHE A 525 27.30 23.06 26.98
C PHE A 525 28.46 23.18 27.97
N CYS A 526 28.47 24.23 28.80
CA CYS A 526 29.54 24.47 29.78
C CYS A 526 29.60 23.37 30.82
N GLU A 527 28.46 22.97 31.40
CA GLU A 527 28.38 21.86 32.36
C GLU A 527 28.94 20.55 31.78
N THR A 528 28.78 20.34 30.48
CA THR A 528 29.24 19.12 29.81
C THR A 528 30.72 19.16 29.40
N TYR A 529 31.20 20.30 28.88
CA TYR A 529 32.49 20.39 28.19
C TYR A 529 33.46 21.43 28.76
N LEU A 530 32.96 22.49 29.39
CA LEU A 530 33.74 23.63 29.91
C LEU A 530 33.20 24.08 31.29
N PRO A 531 33.28 23.23 32.34
CA PRO A 531 32.69 23.54 33.64
C PRO A 531 33.39 24.72 34.34
N GLU A 532 34.61 25.05 33.92
CA GLU A 532 35.39 26.19 34.44
C GLU A 532 34.88 27.54 33.92
N ASP A 533 34.08 27.56 32.85
CA ASP A 533 33.62 28.78 32.17
C ASP A 533 32.14 29.10 32.40
N VAL A 534 31.50 28.37 33.31
CA VAL A 534 30.06 28.54 33.63
C VAL A 534 29.77 29.96 34.14
N ASP A 535 30.69 30.54 34.91
CA ASP A 535 30.58 31.90 35.45
C ASP A 535 30.48 32.96 34.35
N ILE A 536 31.14 32.75 33.21
CA ILE A 536 31.10 33.67 32.06
C ILE A 536 29.68 33.75 31.49
N VAL A 537 28.98 32.62 31.40
CA VAL A 537 27.59 32.57 30.92
C VAL A 537 26.63 33.21 31.92
N TYR A 538 26.89 33.05 33.23
CA TYR A 538 26.14 33.77 34.27
C TYR A 538 26.35 35.28 34.20
N ASP A 539 27.56 35.75 33.93
CA ASP A 539 27.85 37.17 33.81
C ASP A 539 27.27 37.78 32.54
N MET A 540 27.29 37.06 31.41
CA MET A 540 26.56 37.46 30.19
C MET A 540 25.06 37.66 30.47
N ARG A 541 24.46 36.82 31.33
CA ARG A 541 23.04 36.97 31.72
C ARG A 541 22.79 38.19 32.61
N LYS A 542 23.77 38.67 33.37
CA LYS A 542 23.66 39.86 34.23
C LYS A 542 23.87 41.19 33.47
N GLU A 543 24.46 41.16 32.28
CA GLU A 543 24.74 42.34 31.45
C GLU A 543 23.55 42.79 30.55
N GLN A 544 22.38 42.17 30.70
CA GLN A 544 21.09 42.65 30.17
C GLN A 544 20.60 43.85 30.99
#